data_AF-A0A964PF70-F1
#
_entry.id   AF-A0A964PF70-F1
#
_cell.length_a   1.000
_cell.length_b   1.000
_cell.length_c   1.000
_cell.angle_alpha   90.00
_cell.angle_beta   90.00
_cell.angle_gamma   90.00
#
_symmetry.space_group_name_H-M   'P 1'
#
loop_
_entity.id
_entity.type
_entity.pdbx_description
1 polymer ?
#
loop_
_entity_poly.entity_id
_entity_poly.type
_entity_poly.pdbx_seq_one_letter_code
_entity_poly.pdbx_strand_id
1 'polypeptide(L)'
;MSKAVWITLVVSLVLVNVIAELVFYFSGVNIVMFLRLALVFGITMIAAIFVGTIMLLGKLEQEKPLSGHVKDTLGADRAKDK
;
A
#
# COMPACT_ATOMS: atom_id res chain seq x y z
N MET A 1 -10.09 -3.36 1.24
CA MET A 1 -8.70 -3.41 0.70
C MET A 1 -8.72 -3.01 -0.77
N SER A 2 -7.73 -2.24 -1.22
CA SER A 2 -7.59 -1.88 -2.64
C SER A 2 -7.51 -3.15 -3.51
N LYS A 3 -8.13 -3.12 -4.69
CA LYS A 3 -8.04 -4.23 -5.68
C LYS A 3 -6.59 -4.57 -6.01
N ALA A 4 -5.72 -3.57 -5.99
CA ALA A 4 -4.28 -3.75 -6.20
C ALA A 4 -3.66 -4.72 -5.18
N VAL A 5 -4.01 -4.61 -3.89
CA VAL A 5 -3.45 -5.46 -2.83
C VAL A 5 -3.94 -6.92 -2.96
N TRP A 6 -5.15 -7.11 -3.44
CA TRP A 6 -5.68 -8.45 -3.72
C TRP A 6 -5.01 -9.10 -4.93
N ILE A 7 -4.80 -8.33 -6.00
CA ILE A 7 -4.08 -8.80 -7.17
C ILE A 7 -2.65 -9.19 -6.79
N THR A 8 -1.96 -8.35 -6.01
CA THR A 8 -0.59 -8.67 -5.57
C THR A 8 -0.52 -9.91 -4.70
N LEU A 9 -1.52 -10.16 -3.84
CA LEU A 9 -1.61 -11.39 -3.05
C LEU A 9 -1.75 -12.65 -3.94
N VAL A 10 -2.62 -12.61 -4.94
CA VAL A 10 -2.81 -13.76 -5.85
C VAL A 10 -1.56 -13.99 -6.69
N VAL A 11 -0.98 -12.92 -7.23
CA VAL A 11 0.25 -12.99 -8.03
C VAL A 11 1.42 -13.50 -7.19
N SER A 12 1.61 -13.02 -5.97
CA SER A 12 2.70 -13.47 -5.10
C SER A 12 2.51 -14.94 -4.70
N LEU A 13 1.27 -15.39 -4.45
CA LEU A 13 0.98 -16.78 -4.14
C LEU A 13 1.44 -17.72 -5.28
N VAL A 14 1.12 -17.36 -6.53
CA VAL A 14 1.54 -18.15 -7.70
C VAL A 14 3.06 -18.06 -7.89
N LEU A 15 3.61 -16.85 -7.89
CA LEU A 15 5.02 -16.60 -8.21
C LEU A 15 5.96 -17.28 -7.21
N VAL A 16 5.70 -17.16 -5.91
CA VAL A 16 6.56 -17.75 -4.86
C VAL A 16 6.56 -19.28 -4.96
N ASN A 17 5.41 -19.90 -5.28
CA ASN A 17 5.36 -21.34 -5.43
C ASN A 17 6.08 -21.82 -6.70
N VAL A 18 5.91 -21.11 -7.82
CA VAL A 18 6.65 -21.42 -9.06
C VAL A 18 8.15 -21.31 -8.84
N ILE A 19 8.62 -20.23 -8.20
CA ILE A 19 10.05 -20.06 -7.90
C ILE A 19 10.54 -21.16 -6.96
N ALA A 20 9.78 -21.49 -5.92
CA ALA A 20 10.18 -22.54 -4.99
C ALA A 20 10.26 -23.92 -5.67
N GLU A 21 9.38 -24.21 -6.62
CA GLU A 21 9.44 -25.42 -7.44
C GLU A 21 10.69 -25.43 -8.34
N LEU A 22 11.00 -24.31 -8.98
CA LEU A 22 12.22 -24.17 -9.81
C LEU A 22 13.49 -24.34 -8.97
N VAL A 23 13.53 -23.75 -7.77
CA VAL A 23 14.65 -23.92 -6.83
C VAL A 23 14.83 -25.39 -6.47
N PHE A 24 13.73 -26.08 -6.16
CA PHE A 24 13.79 -27.51 -5.87
C PHE A 24 14.31 -28.32 -7.07
N TYR A 25 13.84 -28.01 -8.28
CA TYR A 25 14.25 -28.71 -9.51
C TYR A 25 15.74 -28.54 -9.83
N PHE A 26 16.29 -27.32 -9.72
CA PHE A 26 17.68 -27.06 -10.12
C PHE A 26 18.72 -27.28 -9.01
N SER A 27 18.34 -27.13 -7.74
CA SER A 27 19.28 -27.16 -6.61
C SER A 27 19.03 -28.30 -5.62
N GLY A 28 17.89 -28.99 -5.71
CA GLY A 28 17.48 -29.99 -4.72
C GLY A 28 17.08 -29.40 -3.36
N VAL A 29 17.12 -28.07 -3.20
CA VAL A 29 16.79 -27.40 -1.94
C VAL A 29 15.27 -27.28 -1.79
N ASN A 30 14.75 -27.83 -0.70
CA ASN A 30 13.34 -27.70 -0.36
C ASN A 30 13.10 -26.43 0.47
N ILE A 31 12.40 -25.47 -0.13
CA ILE A 31 11.84 -24.32 0.59
C ILE A 31 10.58 -24.76 1.33
N VAL A 32 10.65 -24.81 2.67
CA VAL A 32 9.53 -25.20 3.52
C VAL A 32 8.31 -24.29 3.35
N MET A 33 7.12 -24.87 3.49
CA MET A 33 5.84 -24.19 3.24
C MET A 33 5.64 -22.91 4.08
N PHE A 34 6.03 -22.94 5.36
CA PHE A 34 5.96 -21.76 6.23
C PHE A 34 6.79 -20.58 5.70
N LEU A 35 7.97 -20.85 5.15
CA LEU A 35 8.82 -19.81 4.56
C LEU A 35 8.19 -19.24 3.29
N ARG A 36 7.57 -20.10 2.45
CA ARG A 36 6.83 -19.64 1.26
C ARG A 36 5.68 -18.70 1.64
N LEU A 37 4.89 -19.07 2.66
CA LEU A 37 3.80 -18.23 3.15
C LEU A 37 4.33 -16.90 3.73
N ALA A 38 5.40 -16.95 4.53
CA ALA A 38 6.02 -15.74 5.06
C ALA A 38 6.50 -14.79 3.95
N LEU A 39 7.07 -15.32 2.86
CA LEU A 39 7.46 -14.54 1.69
C LEU A 39 6.25 -13.91 1.00
N VAL A 40 5.17 -14.67 0.78
CA VAL A 40 3.91 -14.16 0.20
C VAL A 40 3.37 -13.01 1.04
N PHE A 41 3.26 -13.19 2.36
CA PHE A 41 2.79 -12.15 3.27
C PHE A 41 3.69 -10.92 3.27
N GLY A 42 5.02 -11.11 3.29
CA GLY A 42 5.98 -10.02 3.21
C GLY A 42 5.80 -9.18 1.94
N ILE A 43 5.70 -9.82 0.78
CA ILE A 43 5.46 -9.14 -0.51
C ILE A 43 4.14 -8.37 -0.48
N THR A 44 3.05 -9.00 -0.02
CA THR A 44 1.73 -8.36 0.04
C THR A 44 1.71 -7.17 0.99
N MET A 45 2.41 -7.26 2.13
CA MET A 45 2.49 -6.19 3.11
C MET A 45 3.28 -4.98 2.58
N ILE A 46 4.41 -5.23 1.91
CA ILE A 46 5.18 -4.18 1.22
C ILE A 46 4.27 -3.48 0.18
N ALA A 47 3.61 -4.25 -0.68
CA ALA A 47 2.70 -3.70 -1.69
C ALA A 47 1.57 -2.87 -1.07
N ALA A 48 1.00 -3.31 0.06
CA ALA A 48 -0.05 -2.57 0.76
C ALA A 48 0.44 -1.21 1.27
N ILE A 49 1.66 -1.14 1.80
CA ILE A 49 2.27 0.12 2.24
C ILE A 49 2.44 1.07 1.06
N PHE A 50 3.04 0.63 -0.04
CA PHE A 50 3.25 1.48 -1.23
C PHE A 50 1.94 1.98 -1.84
N VAL A 51 0.96 1.09 -2.03
CA VAL A 51 -0.36 1.46 -2.57
C VAL A 51 -1.07 2.44 -1.63
N GLY A 52 -0.97 2.22 -0.31
CA GLY A 52 -1.50 3.14 0.69
C GLY A 52 -0.87 4.53 0.60
N THR A 53 0.46 4.60 0.54
CA THR A 53 1.20 5.87 0.41
C THR A 53 0.81 6.63 -0.85
N ILE A 54 0.76 5.96 -2.01
CA ILE A 54 0.38 6.59 -3.28
C ILE A 54 -1.05 7.13 -3.22
N MET A 55 -1.97 6.37 -2.60
CA MET A 55 -3.35 6.80 -2.42
C MET A 55 -3.44 8.06 -1.55
N LEU A 56 -2.68 8.14 -0.45
CA LEU A 56 -2.64 9.31 0.41
C LEU A 56 -2.01 10.52 -0.30
N LEU A 57 -0.93 10.32 -1.05
CA LEU A 57 -0.30 11.37 -1.84
C LEU A 57 -1.27 11.97 -2.86
N GLY A 58 -1.98 11.13 -3.60
CA GLY A 58 -2.99 11.61 -4.55
C GLY A 58 -4.16 12.34 -3.88
N LYS A 59 -4.46 12.06 -2.60
CA LYS A 59 -5.43 12.83 -1.82
C LYS A 59 -4.89 14.19 -1.39
N LEU A 60 -3.63 14.25 -0.95
CA LEU A 60 -2.95 15.50 -0.63
C LEU A 60 -2.87 16.45 -1.83
N GLU A 61 -2.60 15.94 -3.03
CA GLU A 61 -2.60 16.76 -4.25
C GLU A 61 -3.98 17.32 -4.62
N GLN A 62 -5.05 16.66 -4.20
CA GLN A 62 -6.44 17.09 -4.43
C GLN A 62 -6.94 18.07 -3.36
N GLU A 63 -6.23 18.22 -2.24
CA GLU A 63 -6.62 19.15 -1.20
C GLU A 63 -6.28 20.59 -1.58
N LYS A 64 -7.29 21.48 -1.51
CA LYS A 64 -7.09 22.92 -1.64
C LYS A 64 -6.42 23.42 -0.35
N PRO A 65 -5.28 24.14 -0.42
CA PRO A 65 -4.60 24.60 0.79
C PRO A 65 -5.51 25.58 1.55
N LEU A 66 -5.84 25.27 2.81
CA LEU A 66 -6.47 26.23 3.73
C LEU A 66 -5.53 27.40 4.10
N SER A 67 -4.23 27.25 3.84
CA SER A 67 -3.21 28.27 4.03
C SER A 67 -3.08 29.15 2.78
N GLY A 68 -4.14 29.88 2.45
CA GLY A 68 -4.17 30.78 1.29
C GLY A 68 -4.29 32.26 1.65
N HIS A 69 -5.19 32.63 2.55
CA HIS A 69 -5.40 34.02 2.96
C HIS A 69 -5.94 34.09 4.38
N VAL A 70 -5.44 35.04 5.18
CA VAL A 70 -5.92 35.35 6.55
C VAL A 70 -7.44 35.60 6.60
N LYS A 71 -8.07 35.93 5.46
CA LYS A 71 -9.52 36.07 5.34
C LYS A 71 -10.31 34.77 5.51
N ASP A 72 -9.73 33.62 5.13
CA ASP A 72 -10.44 32.32 5.17
C ASP A 72 -10.33 31.63 6.55
N THR A 73 -9.38 32.02 7.39
CA THR A 73 -9.18 31.45 8.74
C THR A 73 -9.92 32.23 9.84
N LEU A 74 -10.41 33.44 9.57
CA LEU A 74 -11.08 34.31 10.56
C LEU A 74 -12.61 34.32 10.44
N GLY A 75 -13.19 33.52 9.54
CA GLY A 75 -14.63 33.56 9.22
C GLY A 75 -15.56 33.31 10.42
N ALA A 76 -15.15 32.45 11.37
CA ALA A 76 -15.95 32.16 12.56
C ALA A 76 -15.89 33.28 13.62
N ASP A 77 -14.82 34.09 13.63
CA ASP A 77 -14.61 35.13 14.64
C ASP A 77 -15.23 36.48 14.23
N ARG A 78 -15.49 36.67 12.93
CA ARG A 78 -16.13 37.89 12.40
C ARG A 78 -17.65 37.94 12.58
N ALA A 79 -18.29 36.82 12.93
CA ALA A 79 -19.74 36.75 13.11
C ALA A 79 -20.23 37.31 14.46
N LYS A 80 -19.31 37.65 15.38
CA LYS A 80 -19.63 38.22 16.69
C LYS A 80 -19.60 39.75 16.75
N ASP A 81 -19.21 40.41 15.67
CA ASP A 81 -19.15 41.87 15.59
C ASP A 81 -20.22 42.38 14.61
N LYS A 82 -21.49 42.21 15.01
CA LYS A 82 -22.65 42.88 14.43
C LYS A 82 -23.76 43.02 15.45
#